data_AF-A0A914Y6Q1-F1
#
_entry.id   AF-A0A914Y6Q1-F1
#
_cell.length_a   1.000
_cell.length_b   1.000
_cell.length_c   1.000
_cell.angle_alpha   90.00
_cell.angle_beta   90.00
_cell.angle_gamma   90.00
#
_symmetry.space_group_name_H-M   'P 1'
#
loop_
_entity.id
_entity.type
_entity.pdbx_description
1 polymer ?
#
loop_
_entity_poly.entity_id
_entity_poly.type
_entity_poly.pdbx_seq_one_letter_code
_entity_poly.pdbx_strand_id
1 'polypeptide(L)'
;MDVVFRSLLNWQNGLKILVYNGDTDSVCNYLGDQWFVEDLNLPYVGERADWHFMLQSDSISEVAGSQQRFSMGTNSSFIDLVTIKGSGHMVPTDRPGQSLQMFANFIYGNSNYDTPANVSMNRLPLKDQYKTTEPMCK
;
A
#
# COMPACT_ATOMS: atom_id res chain seq x y z
N MET A 1 -6.60 17.76 15.18
CA MET A 1 -5.55 16.73 15.01
C MET A 1 -5.70 15.67 16.09
N ASP A 2 -5.82 14.39 15.70
CA ASP A 2 -6.07 13.26 16.60
C ASP A 2 -4.89 13.03 17.58
N VAL A 3 -5.20 12.80 18.86
CA VAL A 3 -4.23 12.50 19.94
C VAL A 3 -3.40 11.24 19.63
N VAL A 4 -3.96 10.27 18.91
CA VAL A 4 -3.29 9.03 18.55
C VAL A 4 -2.15 9.29 17.57
N PHE A 5 -2.40 10.05 16.49
CA PHE A 5 -1.35 10.32 15.49
C PHE A 5 -0.19 11.12 16.09
N ARG A 6 -0.46 12.09 16.97
CA ARG A 6 0.61 12.79 17.70
C ARG A 6 1.46 11.84 18.55
N SER A 7 0.86 10.81 19.14
CA SER A 7 1.61 9.80 19.87
C SER A 7 2.47 8.93 18.94
N LEU A 8 1.95 8.56 17.77
CA LEU A 8 2.69 7.79 16.76
C LEU A 8 3.87 8.59 16.21
N LEU A 9 3.71 9.90 16.01
CA LEU A 9 4.78 10.77 15.52
C LEU A 9 6.00 10.82 16.45
N ASN A 10 5.78 10.65 17.75
CA ASN A 10 6.85 10.65 18.77
C ASN A 10 7.41 9.25 19.07
N TRP A 11 7.01 8.23 18.30
CA TRP A 11 7.45 6.86 18.52
C TRP A 11 8.94 6.68 18.22
N GLN A 12 9.73 6.32 19.23
CA GLN A 12 11.20 6.34 19.13
C GLN A 12 11.82 5.17 18.35
N ASN A 13 11.07 4.13 17.97
CA ASN A 13 11.65 2.92 17.36
C ASN A 13 11.53 2.86 15.82
N GLY A 14 11.59 4.00 15.13
CA GLY A 14 11.62 4.03 13.66
C GLY A 14 10.32 3.51 13.02
N LEU A 15 9.18 4.00 13.51
CA LEU A 15 7.86 3.60 13.00
C LEU A 15 7.70 4.00 11.53
N LYS A 16 7.20 3.07 10.72
CA LYS A 16 6.84 3.31 9.32
C LYS A 16 5.33 3.18 9.21
N ILE A 17 4.68 4.17 8.60
CA ILE A 17 3.23 4.21 8.44
C ILE A 17 2.93 4.21 6.94
N LEU A 18 1.98 3.39 6.52
CA LEU A 18 1.42 3.40 5.17
C LEU A 18 -0.04 3.80 5.25
N VAL A 19 -0.39 4.90 4.60
CA VAL A 19 -1.77 5.32 4.33
C VAL A 19 -2.01 5.05 2.86
N TYR A 20 -2.97 4.20 2.53
CA TYR A 20 -3.25 3.83 1.14
C TYR A 20 -4.74 3.86 0.82
N ASN A 21 -5.07 4.33 -0.39
CA ASN A 21 -6.44 4.53 -0.82
C ASN A 21 -6.64 4.11 -2.27
N GLY A 22 -7.81 3.54 -2.55
CA GLY A 22 -8.30 3.44 -3.92
C GLY A 22 -8.78 4.80 -4.41
N ASP A 23 -8.34 5.22 -5.60
CA ASP A 23 -8.67 6.54 -6.14
C ASP A 23 -10.11 6.67 -6.68
N THR A 24 -10.87 5.57 -6.74
CA THR A 24 -12.29 5.56 -7.09
C THR A 24 -13.22 5.33 -5.89
N ASP A 25 -12.70 5.31 -4.66
CA ASP A 25 -13.55 5.31 -3.46
C ASP A 25 -14.16 6.70 -3.23
N SER A 26 -15.48 6.74 -3.04
CA SER A 26 -16.23 7.96 -2.73
C SER A 26 -16.54 8.13 -1.25
N VAL A 27 -16.43 7.07 -0.44
CA VAL A 27 -16.75 7.10 0.99
C VAL A 27 -15.54 7.54 1.81
N CYS A 28 -14.39 6.86 1.63
CA CYS A 28 -13.10 7.20 2.24
C CYS A 28 -12.10 7.56 1.14
N ASN A 29 -12.39 8.69 0.47
CA ASN A 29 -11.67 9.10 -0.73
C ASN A 29 -10.22 9.51 -0.44
N TYR A 30 -9.36 9.35 -1.45
CA TYR A 30 -7.93 9.64 -1.34
C TYR A 30 -7.58 11.10 -1.03
N LEU A 31 -8.45 12.08 -1.38
CA LEU A 31 -8.21 13.49 -1.09
C LEU A 31 -8.36 13.78 0.41
N GLY A 32 -9.33 13.16 1.07
CA GLY A 32 -9.53 13.28 2.51
C GLY A 32 -8.31 12.80 3.30
N ASP A 33 -7.79 11.63 2.94
CA ASP A 33 -6.58 11.08 3.57
C ASP A 33 -5.31 11.85 3.20
N GLN A 34 -5.23 12.39 1.98
CA GLN A 34 -4.15 13.30 1.61
C GLN A 34 -4.13 14.55 2.48
N TRP A 35 -5.27 15.25 2.61
CA TRP A 35 -5.37 16.43 3.44
C TRP A 35 -5.09 16.13 4.91
N PHE A 36 -5.53 14.97 5.39
CA PHE A 36 -5.21 14.52 6.74
C PHE A 36 -3.70 14.38 6.97
N VAL A 37 -2.97 13.75 6.06
CA VAL A 37 -1.51 13.59 6.18
C VAL A 37 -0.79 14.93 6.02
N GLU A 38 -1.24 15.78 5.09
CA GLU A 38 -0.66 17.12 4.88
C GLU A 38 -0.88 18.05 6.10
N ASP A 39 -2.02 17.94 6.81
CA ASP A 39 -2.28 18.66 8.06
C ASP A 39 -1.34 18.25 9.21
N LEU A 40 -0.61 17.13 9.07
CA LEU A 40 0.48 16.77 9.99
C LEU A 40 1.69 17.70 9.86
N ASN A 41 1.76 18.50 8.80
CA ASN A 41 2.82 19.47 8.52
C ASN A 41 4.23 18.85 8.61
N LEU A 42 4.38 17.65 8.07
CA LEU A 42 5.64 16.91 8.01
C LEU A 42 6.43 17.28 6.74
N PRO A 43 7.78 17.26 6.79
CA PRO A 43 8.62 17.51 5.63
C PRO A 43 8.50 16.41 4.56
N TYR A 44 8.36 16.81 3.29
CA TYR A 44 8.38 15.91 2.15
C TYR A 44 9.76 15.27 1.93
N VAL A 45 9.79 13.97 1.59
CA VAL A 45 11.01 13.23 1.19
C VAL A 45 11.02 13.07 -0.33
N GLY A 46 11.04 14.21 -1.04
CA GLY A 46 10.94 14.28 -2.50
C GLY A 46 9.55 14.68 -2.99
N GLU A 47 9.44 14.87 -4.30
CA GLU A 47 8.18 15.19 -4.96
C GLU A 47 7.28 13.97 -5.10
N ARG A 48 5.98 14.21 -5.25
CA ARG A 48 5.00 13.17 -5.53
C ARG A 48 5.34 12.55 -6.87
N ALA A 49 5.38 11.23 -6.92
CA ALA A 49 5.68 10.50 -8.14
C ALA A 49 4.67 9.39 -8.39
N ASP A 50 4.51 9.02 -9.65
CA ASP A 50 3.79 7.80 -10.01
C ASP A 50 4.61 6.57 -9.64
N TRP A 51 3.92 5.49 -9.28
CA TRP A 51 4.52 4.17 -9.10
C TRP A 51 3.85 3.18 -10.04
N HIS A 52 4.56 2.12 -10.37
CA HIS A 52 4.18 1.22 -11.45
C HIS A 52 4.05 -0.23 -10.98
N PHE A 53 3.05 -0.90 -11.51
CA PHE A 53 2.84 -2.32 -11.30
C PHE A 53 3.41 -3.12 -12.46
N MET A 54 4.05 -4.22 -12.10
CA MET A 54 4.60 -5.21 -13.02
C MET A 54 4.35 -6.60 -12.47
N LEU A 55 3.92 -7.53 -13.31
CA LEU A 55 3.74 -8.93 -12.91
C LEU A 55 5.08 -9.61 -12.60
N GLN A 56 6.09 -9.33 -13.43
CA GLN A 56 7.47 -9.81 -13.32
C GLN A 56 8.42 -8.70 -13.79
N SER A 57 9.70 -8.78 -13.46
CA SER A 57 10.69 -7.74 -13.77
C SER A 57 10.87 -7.44 -15.27
N ASP A 58 10.47 -8.35 -16.15
CA ASP A 58 10.52 -8.22 -17.61
C ASP A 58 9.15 -7.92 -18.24
N SER A 59 8.10 -7.76 -17.44
CA SER A 59 6.75 -7.49 -17.91
C SER A 59 6.56 -6.01 -18.25
N ILE A 60 5.49 -5.73 -19.00
CA ILE A 60 5.05 -4.35 -19.25
C ILE A 60 4.71 -3.69 -17.91
N SER A 61 5.22 -2.47 -17.73
CA SER A 61 5.01 -1.63 -16.56
C SER A 61 3.83 -0.71 -16.79
N GLU A 62 2.89 -0.68 -15.86
CA GLU A 62 1.67 0.13 -15.94
C GLU A 62 1.57 1.02 -14.70
N VAL A 63 1.12 2.27 -14.88
CA VAL A 63 0.91 3.19 -13.74
C VAL A 63 -0.13 2.59 -12.81
N ALA A 64 0.29 2.31 -11.58
CA ALA A 64 -0.54 1.69 -10.55
C ALA A 64 -1.09 2.72 -9.56
N GLY A 65 -0.57 3.95 -9.58
CA GLY A 65 -1.06 5.08 -8.81
C GLY A 65 0.07 6.05 -8.54
N SER A 66 -0.06 6.82 -7.45
CA SER A 66 0.94 7.81 -7.05
C SER A 66 1.35 7.61 -5.59
N GLN A 67 2.57 8.04 -5.25
CA GLN A 67 3.12 7.95 -3.91
C GLN A 67 3.74 9.29 -3.49
N GLN A 68 3.65 9.60 -2.20
CA GLN A 68 4.34 10.71 -1.56
C GLN A 68 4.82 10.25 -0.19
N ARG A 69 6.11 10.46 0.09
CA ARG A 69 6.71 10.19 1.40
C ARG A 69 6.87 11.46 2.23
N PHE A 70 6.60 11.34 3.52
CA PHE A 70 6.80 12.36 4.54
C PHE A 70 7.74 11.84 5.62
N SER A 71 8.76 12.63 5.97
CA SER A 71 9.71 12.27 7.04
C SER A 71 9.14 12.66 8.39
N MET A 72 9.25 11.74 9.35
CA MET A 72 8.88 11.99 10.75
C MET A 72 10.10 12.41 11.60
N GLY A 73 11.26 12.62 10.98
CA GLY A 73 12.46 13.19 11.61
C GLY A 73 13.25 12.28 12.56
N THR A 74 12.72 11.11 12.97
CA THR A 74 13.38 10.22 13.94
C THR A 74 13.71 8.86 13.34
N ASN A 75 14.91 8.32 13.53
CA ASN A 75 15.24 6.89 13.31
C ASN A 75 14.70 6.25 12.01
N SER A 76 14.80 6.95 10.87
CA SER A 76 14.26 6.52 9.57
C SER A 76 12.73 6.26 9.55
N SER A 77 11.98 6.95 10.41
CA SER A 77 10.51 6.93 10.43
C SER A 77 9.92 7.82 9.34
N PHE A 78 8.82 7.35 8.77
CA PHE A 78 8.14 8.03 7.68
C PHE A 78 6.67 7.62 7.60
N ILE A 79 5.90 8.46 6.91
CA ILE A 79 4.56 8.16 6.43
C ILE A 79 4.62 8.11 4.90
N ASP A 80 4.18 7.01 4.32
CA ASP A 80 3.91 6.91 2.89
C ASP A 80 2.42 7.08 2.65
N LEU A 81 2.08 8.00 1.76
CA LEU A 81 0.74 8.17 1.22
C LEU A 81 0.73 7.58 -0.20
N VAL A 82 -0.08 6.55 -0.43
CA VAL A 82 -0.11 5.81 -1.70
C VAL A 82 -1.54 5.73 -2.24
N THR A 83 -1.72 6.09 -3.52
CA THR A 83 -2.98 5.83 -4.23
C THR A 83 -2.86 4.58 -5.09
N ILE A 84 -3.98 3.87 -5.26
CA ILE A 84 -4.11 2.74 -6.16
C ILE A 84 -5.13 3.10 -7.24
N LYS A 85 -4.64 3.23 -8.47
CA LYS A 85 -5.39 3.65 -9.63
C LYS A 85 -6.49 2.64 -10.00
N GLY A 86 -7.70 3.14 -10.17
CA GLY A 86 -8.87 2.36 -10.58
C GLY A 86 -9.32 1.35 -9.53
N SER A 87 -9.10 1.65 -8.25
CA SER A 87 -9.51 0.82 -7.10
C SER A 87 -10.52 1.59 -6.25
N GLY A 88 -11.53 0.90 -5.71
CA GLY A 88 -12.48 1.44 -4.75
C GLY A 88 -12.05 1.21 -3.30
N HIS A 89 -13.04 1.13 -2.41
CA HIS A 89 -12.86 1.01 -0.96
C HIS A 89 -12.09 -0.26 -0.56
N MET A 90 -12.39 -1.38 -1.22
CA MET A 90 -11.78 -2.69 -0.92
C MET A 90 -10.59 -2.94 -1.84
N VAL A 91 -9.51 -2.19 -1.62
CA VAL A 91 -8.35 -2.15 -2.53
C VAL A 91 -7.78 -3.54 -2.92
N PRO A 92 -7.55 -4.48 -1.98
CA PRO A 92 -7.09 -5.82 -2.32
C PRO A 92 -8.08 -6.67 -3.13
N THR A 93 -9.38 -6.33 -3.08
CA THR A 93 -10.42 -7.00 -3.87
C THR A 93 -10.44 -6.47 -5.31
N ASP A 94 -10.36 -5.15 -5.48
CA ASP A 94 -10.45 -4.52 -6.80
C ASP A 94 -9.13 -4.63 -7.60
N ARG A 95 -7.98 -4.51 -6.91
CA ARG A 95 -6.63 -4.50 -7.50
C ARG A 95 -5.66 -5.40 -6.71
N PRO A 96 -5.84 -6.74 -6.74
CA PRO A 96 -5.08 -7.66 -5.89
C PRO A 96 -3.57 -7.65 -6.17
N GLY A 97 -3.15 -7.61 -7.44
CA GLY A 97 -1.73 -7.62 -7.82
C GLY A 97 -1.00 -6.36 -7.35
N GLN A 98 -1.57 -5.19 -7.65
CA GLN A 98 -1.07 -3.88 -7.22
C GLN A 98 -0.99 -3.80 -5.70
N SER A 99 -2.03 -4.27 -5.00
CA SER A 99 -2.08 -4.26 -3.53
C SER A 99 -0.97 -5.10 -2.91
N LEU A 100 -0.73 -6.28 -3.46
CA LEU A 100 0.32 -7.18 -3.00
C LEU A 100 1.71 -6.60 -3.27
N GLN A 101 1.93 -6.01 -4.45
CA GLN A 101 3.16 -5.30 -4.76
C GLN A 101 3.38 -4.14 -3.79
N MET A 102 2.38 -3.29 -3.56
CA MET A 102 2.46 -2.19 -2.62
C MET A 102 2.85 -2.67 -1.22
N PHE A 103 2.15 -3.69 -0.71
CA PHE A 103 2.42 -4.25 0.61
C PHE A 103 3.84 -4.83 0.72
N ALA A 104 4.29 -5.60 -0.29
CA ALA A 104 5.64 -6.15 -0.31
C ALA A 104 6.70 -5.04 -0.32
N ASN A 105 6.54 -4.01 -1.16
CA ASN A 105 7.47 -2.89 -1.22
C ASN A 105 7.56 -2.14 0.12
N PHE A 106 6.42 -1.90 0.77
CA PHE A 106 6.40 -1.25 2.08
C PHE A 106 7.15 -2.07 3.14
N ILE A 107 6.85 -3.38 3.25
CA ILE A 107 7.47 -4.26 4.25
C ILE A 107 8.97 -4.43 4.02
N TYR A 108 9.40 -4.59 2.76
CA TYR A 108 10.81 -4.77 2.42
C TYR A 108 11.60 -3.46 2.30
N GLY A 109 10.93 -2.31 2.40
CA GLY A 109 11.58 -0.99 2.41
C GLY A 109 11.94 -0.44 1.03
N ASN A 110 11.30 -0.93 -0.03
CA ASN A 110 11.44 -0.41 -1.39
C ASN A 110 10.58 0.85 -1.56
N SER A 111 11.21 2.02 -1.52
CA SER A 111 10.52 3.30 -1.35
C SER A 111 9.79 3.82 -2.59
N ASN A 112 10.12 3.36 -3.79
CA ASN A 112 9.49 3.81 -5.04
C ASN A 112 8.29 2.95 -5.47
N TYR A 113 8.00 1.86 -4.75
CA TYR A 113 6.90 0.93 -5.04
C TYR A 113 6.95 0.23 -6.40
N ASP A 114 8.01 0.43 -7.19
CA ASP A 114 8.18 -0.15 -8.54
C ASP A 114 8.76 -1.56 -8.54
N THR A 115 9.10 -2.15 -7.37
CA THR A 115 9.69 -3.49 -7.35
C THR A 115 8.58 -4.54 -7.45
N PRO A 116 8.59 -5.44 -8.45
CA PRO A 116 7.60 -6.51 -8.55
C PRO A 116 7.63 -7.41 -7.32
N ALA A 117 6.46 -7.87 -6.85
CA ALA A 117 6.38 -8.80 -5.72
C ALA A 117 6.93 -10.21 -6.05
N ASN A 118 7.20 -10.51 -7.33
CA ASN A 118 7.73 -11.79 -7.80
C ASN A 118 6.96 -13.01 -7.25
N VAL A 119 5.63 -12.91 -7.22
CA VAL A 119 4.75 -13.98 -6.72
C VAL A 119 4.30 -14.90 -7.83
N SER A 120 4.35 -16.20 -7.53
CA SER A 120 3.80 -17.23 -8.41
C SER A 120 2.28 -17.11 -8.45
N MET A 121 1.74 -16.91 -9.65
CA MET A 121 0.28 -16.94 -9.91
C MET A 121 -0.25 -18.38 -10.07
N ASN A 122 0.62 -19.39 -9.95
CA ASN A 122 0.21 -20.79 -10.05
C ASN A 122 -0.64 -21.15 -8.83
N ARG A 123 -1.86 -21.61 -9.08
CA ARG A 123 -2.73 -22.11 -8.02
C ARG A 123 -2.07 -23.32 -7.37
N LEU A 124 -1.74 -23.19 -6.09
CA LEU A 124 -1.28 -24.32 -5.29
C LEU A 124 -2.49 -25.20 -4.92
N PRO A 125 -2.30 -26.53 -4.81
CA PRO A 125 -3.34 -27.40 -4.29
C PRO A 125 -3.76 -26.95 -2.89
N LEU A 126 -5.04 -27.15 -2.57
CA LEU A 126 -5.59 -26.82 -1.26
C LEU A 126 -4.82 -27.60 -0.18
N LYS A 127 -4.35 -26.92 0.88
CA LYS A 127 -3.74 -27.61 2.03
C LYS A 127 -4.75 -28.56 2.65
N ASP A 128 -4.29 -29.70 3.16
CA ASP A 128 -5.17 -30.74 3.71
C ASP A 128 -6.12 -30.21 4.80
N GLN A 129 -5.65 -29.29 5.63
CA GLN A 129 -6.44 -28.63 6.70
C GLN A 129 -7.60 -27.76 6.19
N TYR A 130 -7.64 -27.43 4.91
CA TYR A 130 -8.70 -26.62 4.29
C TYR A 130 -9.59 -27.43 3.35
N LYS A 131 -9.29 -28.73 3.14
CA LYS A 131 -10.14 -29.60 2.33
C LYS A 131 -11.49 -29.72 3.04
N THR A 132 -12.56 -29.32 2.36
CA THR A 132 -13.91 -29.53 2.85
C THR A 132 -14.12 -31.04 3.02
N THR A 133 -14.51 -31.45 4.22
CA THR A 133 -14.93 -32.84 4.50
C THR A 133 -16.28 -33.14 3.87
N GLU A 134 -17.06 -32.10 3.56
CA GLU A 134 -18.32 -32.21 2.84
C GLU A 134 -18.07 -32.46 1.35
N PRO A 135 -18.74 -33.46 0.74
CA PRO A 135 -18.66 -33.68 -0.70
C PRO A 135 -19.20 -32.43 -1.42
N MET A 136 -18.51 -32.01 -2.49
CA MET A 136 -19.04 -30.94 -3.34
C MET A 136 -20.44 -31.35 -3.80
N CYS A 137 -21.42 -30.45 -3.63
CA CYS A 137 -22.78 -30.67 -4.08
C CYS A 137 -22.73 -31.02 -5.58
N LYS A 138 -23.30 -32.19 -5.94
CA LYS A 138 -23.35 -32.68 -7.32
C LYS A 138 -24.38 -31.92 -8.13
#